data_AF-A0A2J8K8H8-F1
#
_entry.id   AF-A0A2J8K8H8-F1
#
_cell.length_a   1.000
_cell.length_b   1.000
_cell.length_c   1.000
_cell.angle_alpha   90.00
_cell.angle_beta   90.00
_cell.angle_gamma   90.00
#
_symmetry.space_group_name_H-M   'P 1'
#
loop_
_entity.id
_entity.type
_entity.pdbx_description
1 polymer ?
#
loop_
_entity_poly.entity_id
_entity_poly.type
_entity_poly.pdbx_seq_one_letter_code
_entity_poly.pdbx_strand_id
1 'polypeptide(L)'
;MPQLCTRASSSEIPGRLLTTLQSAQGQKFLHFAKSDSFLDDIFAAWMAQRLKTHLLTETWQRKRQELPSNCSLPYHVYNIKAIKLSRHSYFSSYQDHAKWCISQKGTKNRWTCIGDLNRSPHQAFRSGGFICTQNWQIYQAFQGLVLYYESCK
;
A
#
# COMPACT_ATOMS: atom_id res chain seq x y z
N MET A 1 -6.82 -32.96 -0.05
CA MET A 1 -6.84 -31.69 0.73
C MET A 1 -6.62 -30.55 -0.24
N PRO A 2 -7.26 -29.38 -0.06
CA PRO A 2 -6.93 -28.18 -0.85
C PRO A 2 -5.43 -27.88 -0.72
N GLN A 3 -4.78 -27.52 -1.83
CA GLN A 3 -3.33 -27.27 -1.85
C GLN A 3 -2.90 -26.19 -0.86
N LEU A 4 -3.76 -25.21 -0.57
CA LEU A 4 -3.52 -24.15 0.43
C LEU A 4 -3.31 -24.70 1.86
N CYS A 5 -3.88 -25.86 2.16
CA CYS A 5 -3.77 -26.52 3.47
C CYS A 5 -2.64 -27.56 3.52
N THR A 6 -1.99 -27.84 2.40
CA THR A 6 -0.80 -28.69 2.38
C THR A 6 0.39 -27.87 2.87
N ARG A 7 1.21 -28.44 3.77
CA ARG A 7 2.45 -27.78 4.20
C ARG A 7 3.27 -27.49 2.94
N ALA A 8 3.57 -26.22 2.70
CA ALA A 8 4.44 -25.83 1.61
C ALA A 8 5.77 -26.57 1.76
N SER A 9 6.12 -27.37 0.75
CA SER A 9 7.47 -27.91 0.59
C SER A 9 8.41 -26.73 0.33
N SER A 10 9.55 -26.72 1.01
CA SER A 10 10.54 -25.65 1.07
C SER A 10 11.30 -25.42 -0.23
N SER A 11 10.60 -25.15 -1.34
CA SER A 11 11.19 -24.39 -2.43
C SER A 11 11.47 -22.98 -1.92
N GLU A 12 12.62 -22.40 -2.25
CA GLU A 12 12.98 -21.02 -1.88
C GLU A 12 11.83 -20.06 -2.20
N ILE A 13 11.13 -19.58 -1.17
CA ILE A 13 10.03 -18.64 -1.34
C ILE A 13 10.64 -17.33 -1.83
N PRO A 14 10.30 -16.84 -3.03
CA PRO A 14 10.90 -15.61 -3.53
C PRO A 14 10.62 -14.46 -2.57
N GLY A 15 11.62 -13.61 -2.33
CA GLY A 15 11.50 -12.46 -1.43
C GLY A 15 10.34 -11.52 -1.81
N ARG A 16 10.06 -11.42 -3.11
CA ARG A 16 8.99 -10.61 -3.66
C ARG A 16 8.51 -11.14 -5.00
N LEU A 17 7.20 -11.01 -5.26
CA LEU A 17 6.51 -11.47 -6.46
C LEU A 17 5.53 -10.41 -6.95
N LEU A 18 5.62 -10.05 -8.23
CA LEU A 18 4.64 -9.21 -8.93
C LEU A 18 3.90 -10.04 -9.95
N THR A 19 2.57 -10.11 -9.83
CA THR A 19 1.71 -10.85 -10.76
C THR A 19 0.60 -9.95 -11.28
N THR A 20 0.16 -10.15 -12.52
CA THR A 20 -1.07 -9.54 -13.04
C THR A 20 -2.22 -10.51 -12.86
N LEU A 21 -3.25 -10.09 -12.15
CA LEU A 21 -4.51 -10.83 -12.00
C LEU A 21 -5.58 -10.24 -12.91
N GLN A 22 -6.59 -11.05 -13.25
CA GLN A 22 -7.73 -10.62 -14.05
C GLN A 22 -9.03 -11.10 -13.41
N SER A 23 -10.01 -10.22 -13.25
CA SER A 23 -11.36 -10.62 -12.80
C SER A 23 -12.11 -11.38 -13.89
N ALA A 24 -13.21 -12.04 -13.51
CA ALA A 24 -14.10 -12.72 -14.46
C ALA A 24 -14.64 -11.80 -15.57
N GLN A 25 -14.75 -10.49 -15.31
CA GLN A 25 -15.17 -9.48 -16.30
C GLN A 25 -13.99 -8.76 -16.97
N GLY A 26 -12.77 -9.29 -16.85
CA GLY A 26 -11.61 -8.80 -17.60
C GLY A 26 -10.83 -7.64 -16.97
N GLN A 27 -11.24 -7.12 -15.80
CA GLN A 27 -10.51 -6.06 -15.12
C GLN A 27 -9.15 -6.58 -14.64
N LYS A 28 -8.08 -5.88 -15.01
CA LYS A 28 -6.70 -6.23 -14.61
C LYS A 28 -6.35 -5.59 -13.28
N PHE A 29 -5.59 -6.32 -12.46
CA PHE A 29 -5.03 -5.89 -11.20
C PHE A 29 -3.55 -6.27 -11.14
N LEU A 30 -2.74 -5.46 -10.47
CA LEU A 30 -1.40 -5.87 -10.06
C LEU A 30 -1.44 -6.42 -8.64
N HIS A 31 -0.84 -7.57 -8.42
CA HIS A 31 -0.68 -8.18 -7.12
C HIS A 31 0.81 -8.13 -6.74
N PHE A 32 1.12 -7.33 -5.73
CA PHE A 32 2.41 -7.30 -5.07
C PHE A 32 2.36 -8.24 -3.88
N ALA A 33 3.31 -9.16 -3.77
CA ALA A 33 3.48 -9.99 -2.59
C ALA A 33 4.95 -9.97 -2.16
N LYS A 34 5.20 -9.87 -0.86
CA LYS A 34 6.51 -10.09 -0.26
C LYS A 34 6.45 -11.22 0.75
N SER A 35 7.55 -11.94 0.90
CA SER A 35 7.78 -12.80 2.06
C SER A 35 8.47 -12.02 3.18
N ASP A 36 8.68 -12.68 4.31
CA ASP A 36 9.42 -12.16 5.46
C ASP A 36 10.91 -11.94 5.21
N SER A 37 11.46 -12.47 4.11
CA SER A 37 12.86 -12.23 3.70
C SER A 37 13.08 -10.88 3.02
N PHE A 38 12.03 -10.21 2.54
CA PHE A 38 12.14 -8.84 2.00
C PHE A 38 11.94 -7.81 3.12
N LEU A 39 13.03 -7.27 3.66
CA LEU A 39 13.00 -6.48 4.89
C LEU A 39 12.68 -4.99 4.68
N ASP A 40 12.76 -4.48 3.46
CA ASP A 40 12.53 -3.07 3.19
C ASP A 40 11.04 -2.67 3.29
N ASP A 41 10.79 -1.37 3.45
CA ASP A 41 9.48 -0.75 3.30
C ASP A 41 8.91 -1.05 1.91
N ILE A 42 7.97 -1.98 1.82
CA ILE A 42 7.35 -2.40 0.56
C ILE A 42 6.80 -1.22 -0.25
N PHE A 43 6.29 -0.17 0.41
CA PHE A 43 5.74 0.99 -0.27
C PHE A 43 6.86 1.79 -0.94
N ALA A 44 7.87 2.19 -0.17
CA ALA A 44 8.94 3.09 -0.64
C ALA A 44 9.95 2.37 -1.54
N ALA A 45 10.45 1.21 -1.10
CA ALA A 45 11.51 0.48 -1.77
C ALA A 45 11.03 -0.28 -3.02
N TRP A 46 9.73 -0.53 -3.15
CA TRP A 46 9.22 -1.34 -4.25
C TRP A 46 7.98 -0.80 -4.95
N MET A 47 6.84 -0.63 -4.28
CA MET A 47 5.57 -0.29 -4.95
C MET A 47 5.65 1.05 -5.66
N ALA A 48 6.07 2.12 -4.98
CA ALA A 48 6.17 3.45 -5.59
C ALA A 48 7.10 3.46 -6.82
N GLN A 49 8.24 2.78 -6.69
CA GLN A 49 9.24 2.69 -7.78
C GLN A 49 8.70 1.89 -8.97
N ARG A 50 8.01 0.78 -8.69
CA ARG A 50 7.48 -0.10 -9.73
C ARG A 50 6.29 0.51 -10.47
N LEU A 51 5.43 1.23 -9.76
CA LEU A 51 4.27 1.93 -10.28
C LEU A 51 4.63 3.28 -10.92
N LYS A 52 5.87 3.75 -10.68
CA LYS A 52 6.40 5.02 -11.20
C LYS A 52 5.53 6.20 -10.81
N THR A 53 5.18 6.28 -9.54
CA THR A 53 4.34 7.36 -9.01
C THR A 53 4.56 7.57 -7.52
N HIS A 54 4.40 8.82 -7.07
CA HIS A 54 4.36 9.12 -5.64
C HIS A 54 3.11 8.51 -5.02
N LEU A 55 3.25 7.91 -3.83
CA LEU A 55 2.14 7.28 -3.12
C LEU A 55 1.76 8.05 -1.86
N LEU A 56 0.46 8.17 -1.62
CA LEU A 56 -0.13 8.54 -0.34
C LEU A 56 -0.59 7.25 0.34
N THR A 57 -0.08 6.97 1.54
CA THR A 57 -0.28 5.70 2.25
C THR A 57 -1.11 5.92 3.51
N GLU A 58 -2.22 5.21 3.63
CA GLU A 58 -3.01 5.10 4.85
C GLU A 58 -2.72 3.75 5.47
N THR A 59 -2.13 3.79 6.65
CA THR A 59 -1.88 2.61 7.49
C THR A 59 -2.04 2.99 8.94
N TRP A 60 -2.23 1.98 9.80
CA TRP A 60 -2.34 2.22 11.23
C TRP A 60 -1.06 2.83 11.81
N GLN A 61 -1.13 4.11 12.20
CA GLN A 61 0.02 4.89 12.67
C GLN A 61 -0.01 5.07 14.17
N ARG A 62 0.38 4.02 14.89
CA ARG A 62 0.60 4.10 16.33
C ARG A 62 1.85 4.92 16.61
N LYS A 63 1.75 5.94 17.46
CA LYS A 63 2.88 6.80 17.87
C LYS A 63 4.13 5.97 18.16
N ARG A 64 5.26 6.38 17.56
CA ARG A 64 6.60 5.78 17.69
C ARG A 64 6.76 4.39 17.04
N GLN A 65 5.79 3.95 16.24
CA GLN A 65 5.85 2.68 15.52
C GLN A 65 5.71 2.86 14.00
N GLU A 66 5.48 4.09 13.55
CA GLU A 66 5.37 4.46 12.13
C GLU A 66 6.74 4.81 11.53
N LEU A 67 6.95 4.42 10.26
CA LEU A 67 8.04 4.99 9.46
C LEU A 67 7.66 6.41 9.03
N PRO A 68 8.57 7.40 8.99
CA PRO A 68 8.26 8.73 8.45
C PRO A 68 7.99 8.68 6.95
N SER A 69 7.30 9.69 6.39
CA SER A 69 7.29 9.93 4.94
C SER A 69 8.72 9.86 4.37
N ASN A 70 8.86 9.21 3.22
CA ASN A 70 10.15 8.92 2.60
C ASN A 70 10.26 9.58 1.22
N CYS A 71 11.25 10.47 1.08
CA CYS A 71 11.61 11.15 -0.15
C CYS A 71 13.06 10.88 -0.59
N SER A 72 13.69 9.79 -0.12
CA SER A 72 15.08 9.47 -0.49
C SER A 72 15.21 8.73 -1.83
N LEU A 73 14.10 8.24 -2.39
CA LEU A 73 14.03 7.53 -3.67
C LEU A 73 13.25 8.35 -4.71
N PRO A 74 13.41 8.10 -6.03
CA PRO A 74 12.78 8.92 -7.08
C PRO A 74 11.25 9.07 -6.96
N TYR A 75 10.56 8.01 -6.54
CA TYR A 75 9.12 8.05 -6.28
C TYR A 75 8.85 8.01 -4.76
N HIS A 76 8.56 9.19 -4.21
CA HIS A 76 8.26 9.40 -2.79
C HIS A 76 7.02 8.66 -2.26
N VAL A 77 7.03 8.40 -0.96
CA VAL A 77 5.89 7.84 -0.22
C VAL A 77 5.58 8.74 0.97
N TYR A 78 4.33 9.20 1.03
CA TYR A 78 3.83 10.06 2.09
C TYR A 78 2.84 9.32 2.99
N ASN A 79 2.90 9.56 4.30
CA ASN A 79 1.87 9.06 5.23
C ASN A 79 0.67 10.01 5.26
N ILE A 80 -0.51 9.48 4.98
CA ILE A 80 -1.77 10.14 5.28
C ILE A 80 -1.89 10.20 6.82
N LYS A 81 -2.29 11.34 7.37
CA LYS A 81 -2.43 11.54 8.83
C LYS A 81 -3.86 11.73 9.29
N ALA A 82 -4.74 12.10 8.36
CA ALA A 82 -6.15 12.26 8.62
C ALA A 82 -6.99 11.90 7.40
N ILE A 83 -8.12 11.26 7.68
CA ILE A 83 -9.13 10.82 6.72
C ILE A 83 -10.38 11.67 6.87
N LYS A 84 -10.95 12.09 5.74
CA LYS A 84 -12.19 12.85 5.63
C LYS A 84 -13.30 11.94 5.11
N LEU A 85 -14.36 11.78 5.89
CA LEU A 85 -15.58 11.09 5.47
C LEU A 85 -16.62 12.06 4.90
N SER A 86 -16.68 13.27 5.45
CA SER A 86 -17.58 14.34 4.99
C SER A 86 -17.03 15.72 5.36
N ARG A 87 -17.78 16.80 5.11
CA ARG A 87 -17.38 18.16 5.48
C ARG A 87 -17.12 18.33 6.99
N HIS A 88 -17.87 17.63 7.83
CA HIS A 88 -17.80 17.76 9.30
C HIS A 88 -17.37 16.46 10.01
N SER A 89 -16.96 15.44 9.26
CA SER A 89 -16.54 14.16 9.81
C SER A 89 -15.18 13.76 9.25
N TYR A 90 -14.21 13.66 10.15
CA TYR A 90 -12.85 13.23 9.88
C TYR A 90 -12.27 12.53 11.10
N PHE A 91 -11.25 11.69 10.89
CA PHE A 91 -10.54 11.01 11.97
C PHE A 91 -9.05 10.92 11.66
N SER A 92 -8.24 10.66 12.68
CA SER A 92 -6.79 10.48 12.52
C SER A 92 -6.48 9.05 12.08
N SER A 93 -5.46 8.88 11.22
CA SER A 93 -4.92 7.57 10.84
C SER A 93 -4.40 6.74 12.03
N TYR A 94 -4.25 7.35 13.21
CA TYR A 94 -4.03 6.62 14.48
C TYR A 94 -5.20 5.69 14.84
N GLN A 95 -6.42 6.01 14.40
CA GLN A 95 -7.66 5.29 14.72
C GLN A 95 -8.07 4.30 13.62
N ASP A 96 -7.32 4.21 12.52
CA ASP A 96 -7.67 3.38 11.37
C ASP A 96 -6.73 2.17 11.24
N HIS A 97 -7.32 1.00 11.04
CA HIS A 97 -6.59 -0.24 10.76
C HIS A 97 -6.47 -0.53 9.26
N ALA A 98 -7.08 0.31 8.42
CA ALA A 98 -7.02 0.20 6.96
C ALA A 98 -5.58 0.27 6.48
N LYS A 99 -5.33 -0.35 5.33
CA LYS A 99 -4.01 -0.48 4.72
C LYS A 99 -4.17 -0.33 3.23
N TRP A 100 -3.96 0.89 2.77
CA TRP A 100 -4.11 1.22 1.37
C TRP A 100 -3.18 2.35 0.97
N CYS A 101 -2.96 2.49 -0.32
CA CYS A 101 -2.28 3.65 -0.87
C CYS A 101 -2.87 4.06 -2.20
N ILE A 102 -2.73 5.34 -2.53
CA ILE A 102 -3.10 5.89 -3.83
C ILE A 102 -1.97 6.69 -4.44
N SER A 103 -1.97 6.80 -5.77
CA SER A 103 -1.10 7.77 -6.43
C SER A 103 -1.45 9.20 -6.02
N GLN A 104 -0.43 10.05 -5.90
CA GLN A 104 -0.64 11.46 -5.63
C GLN A 104 -1.49 12.11 -6.74
N LYS A 105 -2.33 13.08 -6.34
CA LYS A 105 -3.20 13.84 -7.25
C LYS A 105 -2.39 14.47 -8.40
N GLY A 106 -2.96 14.44 -9.60
CA GLY A 106 -2.35 15.02 -10.81
C GLY A 106 -1.40 14.09 -11.56
N THR A 107 -1.13 12.89 -11.04
CA THR A 107 -0.33 11.87 -11.73
C THR A 107 -1.13 11.22 -12.88
N LYS A 108 -0.44 10.86 -13.97
CA LYS A 108 -1.04 10.11 -15.09
C LYS A 108 -1.41 8.69 -14.67
N ASN A 109 -0.58 8.07 -13.82
CA ASN A 109 -0.74 6.70 -13.34
C ASN A 109 -1.55 6.70 -12.04
N ARG A 110 -2.87 6.69 -12.15
CA ARG A 110 -3.80 6.74 -11.00
C ARG A 110 -4.03 5.34 -10.45
N TRP A 111 -3.32 4.99 -9.39
CA TRP A 111 -3.40 3.70 -8.73
C TRP A 111 -4.16 3.83 -7.41
N THR A 112 -4.89 2.77 -7.08
CA THR A 112 -5.34 2.47 -5.71
C THR A 112 -4.90 1.06 -5.38
N CYS A 113 -4.23 0.89 -4.26
CA CYS A 113 -3.78 -0.40 -3.75
C CYS A 113 -4.33 -0.63 -2.35
N ILE A 114 -4.80 -1.84 -2.07
CA ILE A 114 -5.33 -2.27 -0.76
C ILE A 114 -4.63 -3.58 -0.38
N GLY A 115 -4.26 -3.75 0.88
CA GLY A 115 -3.46 -4.91 1.27
C GLY A 115 -3.27 -5.13 2.77
N ASP A 116 -2.18 -5.81 3.10
CA ASP A 116 -2.07 -6.55 4.37
C ASP A 116 -1.16 -5.86 5.41
N LEU A 117 -0.26 -4.99 4.97
CA LEU A 117 0.85 -4.48 5.78
C LEU A 117 0.69 -3.01 6.20
N ASN A 118 0.94 -2.72 7.47
CA ASN A 118 1.11 -1.33 7.92
C ASN A 118 2.50 -0.80 7.51
N ARG A 119 2.68 0.52 7.52
CA ARG A 119 3.98 1.14 7.25
C ARG A 119 4.76 1.35 8.55
N SER A 120 5.37 0.27 9.06
CA SER A 120 6.03 0.20 10.37
C SER A 120 7.29 -0.68 10.30
N PRO A 121 8.36 -0.38 11.07
CA PRO A 121 9.55 -1.26 11.16
C PRO A 121 9.20 -2.71 11.54
N HIS A 122 8.19 -2.90 12.40
CA HIS A 122 7.76 -4.24 12.83
C HIS A 122 7.11 -5.08 11.72
N GLN A 123 6.71 -4.46 10.61
CA GLN A 123 6.12 -5.14 9.46
C GLN A 123 7.18 -5.58 8.42
N ALA A 124 8.45 -5.21 8.61
CA ALA A 124 9.57 -5.65 7.78
C ALA A 124 9.67 -7.18 7.72
N PHE A 125 9.48 -7.84 8.86
CA PHE A 125 9.58 -9.30 9.00
C PHE A 125 8.26 -10.04 8.76
N ARG A 126 7.25 -9.38 8.19
CA ARG A 126 5.95 -9.99 7.89
C ARG A 126 5.77 -10.17 6.39
N SER A 127 5.31 -11.37 6.04
CA SER A 127 4.78 -11.64 4.70
C SER A 127 3.45 -10.91 4.51
N GLY A 128 3.15 -10.52 3.27
CA GLY A 128 1.91 -9.84 2.92
C GLY A 128 1.99 -9.20 1.55
N GLY A 129 0.88 -8.63 1.09
CA GLY A 129 0.78 -8.08 -0.24
C GLY A 129 -0.23 -6.95 -0.38
N PHE A 130 -0.34 -6.46 -1.62
CA PHE A 130 -1.27 -5.43 -2.05
C PHE A 130 -1.83 -5.76 -3.42
N ILE A 131 -3.14 -5.59 -3.58
CA ILE A 131 -3.82 -5.61 -4.87
C ILE A 131 -4.04 -4.18 -5.32
N CYS A 132 -3.53 -3.85 -6.50
CA CYS A 132 -3.57 -2.53 -7.09
C CYS A 132 -4.44 -2.50 -8.36
N THR A 133 -5.22 -1.44 -8.50
CA THR A 133 -6.09 -1.18 -9.66
C THR A 133 -5.88 0.24 -10.17
N GLN A 134 -6.14 0.44 -11.47
CA GLN A 134 -6.23 1.77 -12.09
C GLN A 134 -7.67 2.20 -12.34
N ASN A 135 -8.65 1.54 -11.72
CA ASN A 135 -10.05 1.92 -11.84
C ASN A 135 -10.25 3.36 -11.34
N TRP A 136 -10.75 4.22 -12.23
CA TRP A 136 -10.88 5.65 -11.98
C TRP A 136 -11.87 5.96 -10.86
N GLN A 137 -13.02 5.27 -10.80
CA GLN A 137 -14.01 5.50 -9.76
C GLN A 137 -13.46 5.17 -8.37
N ILE A 138 -12.74 4.05 -8.24
CA ILE A 138 -12.08 3.66 -6.99
C ILE A 138 -11.03 4.71 -6.60
N TYR A 139 -10.18 5.12 -7.54
CA TYR A 139 -9.19 6.15 -7.29
C TYR A 139 -9.80 7.46 -6.80
N GLN A 140 -10.86 7.95 -7.46
CA GLN A 140 -11.55 9.18 -7.04
C GLN A 140 -12.14 9.06 -5.64
N ALA A 141 -12.74 7.92 -5.30
CA ALA A 141 -13.30 7.70 -3.97
C ALA A 141 -12.22 7.80 -2.89
N PHE A 142 -11.12 7.06 -3.05
CA PHE A 142 -10.00 7.08 -2.08
C PHE A 142 -9.27 8.42 -2.05
N GLN A 143 -9.11 9.08 -3.20
CA GLN A 143 -8.52 10.41 -3.27
C GLN A 143 -9.35 11.47 -2.53
N GLY A 144 -10.68 11.31 -2.49
CA GLY A 144 -11.60 12.16 -1.72
C GLY A 144 -11.51 11.96 -0.21
N LEU A 145 -11.00 10.81 0.24
CA LEU A 145 -10.81 10.49 1.66
C LEU A 145 -9.59 11.20 2.26
N VAL A 146 -8.60 11.60 1.46
CA VAL A 146 -7.37 12.21 1.99
C VAL A 146 -7.66 13.62 2.50
N LEU A 147 -7.60 13.82 3.82
CA LEU A 147 -7.70 15.15 4.43
C LEU A 147 -6.33 15.84 4.49
N TYR A 148 -5.34 15.12 5.02
CA TYR A 148 -4.00 15.63 5.26
C TYR A 148 -2.99 14.48 5.22
N TYR A 149 -1.82 14.74 4.63
CA TYR A 149 -0.67 13.84 4.65
C TYR A 149 0.58 14.61 5.06
N GLU A 150 1.51 13.95 5.76
CA GLU A 150 2.74 14.59 6.21
C GLU A 150 3.76 14.68 5.05
N SER A 151 4.39 15.85 4.90
CA SER A 151 5.53 16.01 3.98
C SER A 151 6.76 15.26 4.50
N CYS A 152 7.74 15.09 3.61
CA CYS A 152 9.07 14.69 4.06
C CYS A 152 9.73 15.83 4.85
N LYS A 153 10.67 15.45 5.72
CA LYS A 153 11.55 16.37 6.42
C LYS A 153 12.79 16.67 5.60
#